data_AF-Q39YW2-F1
#
_entry.id   AF-Q39YW2-F1
#
_cell.length_a   1.000
_cell.length_b   1.000
_cell.length_c   1.000
_cell.angle_alpha   90.00
_cell.angle_beta   90.00
_cell.angle_gamma   90.00
#
_symmetry.space_group_name_H-M   'P 1'
#
loop_
_entity.id
_entity.type
_entity.pdbx_description
1 polymer ?
#
loop_
_entity_poly.entity_id
_entity_poly.type
_entity_poly.pdbx_seq_one_letter_code
_entity_poly.pdbx_strand_id
1 'polypeptide(L)'
;MSNSLNDQIDFHIPERHEFCSGYEIYNQRERRGPIWFDALEVINKNWGNASEMERGVSRIIRGWNRFYARYDKNAVIASIDRNIDSLSNLRDRGIETLTTLDSELLTTLFNDFLSSLKRLNDNRKSPVSVAKTLSLFAPAFLPIWDSNIAWKYNCFYIDGDSHIKYLKFCEKIKYSRKEFENLFRTATIVHFSRESTNTTIQSTQSTGFKGATGKKKRDRLLFEERIAEGMKACGKTSPSPIFFVDSGCK
;
A
#
# COMPACT_ATOMS: atom_id res chain seq x y z
N MET A 1 -17.17 21.33 24.70
CA MET A 1 -17.87 20.84 23.50
C MET A 1 -17.11 19.63 22.99
N SER A 2 -17.60 18.43 23.32
CA SER A 2 -17.04 17.16 22.90
C SER A 2 -17.39 16.89 21.44
N ASN A 3 -16.51 17.27 20.52
CA ASN A 3 -16.64 16.86 19.12
C ASN A 3 -16.36 15.35 19.04
N SER A 4 -17.43 14.60 18.80
CA SER A 4 -17.38 13.19 18.42
C SER A 4 -16.57 13.06 17.13
N LEU A 5 -15.39 12.45 17.22
CA LEU A 5 -14.52 12.11 16.07
C LEU A 5 -15.21 11.15 15.06
N ASN A 6 -16.39 10.62 15.38
CA ASN A 6 -17.13 9.70 14.53
C ASN A 6 -17.97 10.37 13.44
N ASP A 7 -18.13 11.70 13.45
CA ASP A 7 -18.79 12.44 12.35
C ASP A 7 -17.87 12.73 11.16
N GLN A 8 -16.61 12.25 11.17
CA GLN A 8 -15.55 12.72 10.26
C GLN A 8 -15.11 11.70 9.18
N ILE A 9 -15.69 10.49 9.16
CA ILE A 9 -15.34 9.45 8.18
C ILE A 9 -16.38 9.45 7.05
N ASP A 10 -16.03 10.01 5.90
CA ASP A 10 -16.88 10.05 4.69
C ASP A 10 -16.72 8.79 3.80
N PHE A 11 -16.27 7.66 4.37
CA PHE A 11 -16.03 6.42 3.62
C PHE A 11 -16.19 5.17 4.49
N HIS A 12 -16.48 4.03 3.85
CA HIS A 12 -16.63 2.74 4.54
C HIS A 12 -15.27 2.13 4.88
N ILE A 13 -15.08 1.75 6.14
CA ILE A 13 -13.94 0.92 6.57
C ILE A 13 -14.45 -0.52 6.67
N PRO A 14 -13.90 -1.45 5.88
CA PRO A 14 -14.41 -2.81 5.88
C PRO A 14 -14.26 -3.47 7.25
N GLU A 15 -15.26 -4.21 7.67
CA GLU A 15 -15.11 -5.13 8.79
C GLU A 15 -14.15 -6.27 8.45
N ARG A 16 -13.68 -7.00 9.46
CA ARG A 16 -12.77 -8.15 9.27
C ARG A 16 -13.32 -9.18 8.27
N HIS A 17 -14.61 -9.49 8.35
CA HIS A 17 -15.23 -10.49 7.47
C HIS A 17 -15.34 -9.96 6.02
N GLU A 18 -15.70 -8.69 5.84
CA GLU A 18 -15.73 -8.01 4.53
C GLU A 18 -14.33 -7.96 3.91
N PHE A 19 -13.30 -7.69 4.71
CA PHE A 19 -11.91 -7.71 4.26
C PHE A 19 -11.49 -9.11 3.81
N CYS A 20 -11.73 -10.16 4.62
CA CYS A 20 -11.35 -11.52 4.26
C CYS A 20 -12.13 -12.04 3.04
N SER A 21 -13.42 -11.67 2.89
CA SER A 21 -14.21 -11.97 1.69
C SER A 21 -13.72 -11.20 0.46
N GLY A 22 -13.43 -9.90 0.60
CA GLY A 22 -12.88 -9.09 -0.49
C GLY A 22 -11.54 -9.62 -0.98
N TYR A 23 -10.68 -10.09 -0.07
CA TYR A 23 -9.41 -10.73 -0.38
C TYR A 23 -9.59 -12.05 -1.15
N GLU A 24 -10.58 -12.86 -0.79
CA GLU A 24 -10.92 -14.10 -1.52
C GLU A 24 -11.36 -13.82 -2.94
N ILE A 25 -12.28 -12.88 -3.10
CA ILE A 25 -12.80 -12.47 -4.40
C ILE A 25 -11.67 -11.91 -5.25
N TYR A 26 -10.79 -11.08 -4.67
CA TYR A 26 -9.60 -10.57 -5.35
C TYR A 26 -8.71 -11.71 -5.86
N ASN A 27 -8.35 -12.68 -5.01
CA ASN A 27 -7.50 -13.79 -5.43
C ASN A 27 -8.15 -14.68 -6.50
N GLN A 28 -9.47 -14.81 -6.50
CA GLN A 28 -10.19 -15.60 -7.50
C GLN A 28 -10.31 -14.86 -8.85
N ARG A 29 -10.44 -13.54 -8.84
CA ARG A 29 -10.80 -12.74 -10.02
C ARG A 29 -9.64 -11.96 -10.62
N GLU A 30 -8.75 -11.41 -9.80
CA GLU A 30 -7.73 -10.48 -10.26
C GLU A 30 -6.50 -11.21 -10.80
N ARG A 31 -6.45 -11.30 -12.13
CA ARG A 31 -5.32 -11.90 -12.86
C ARG A 31 -4.10 -10.98 -12.95
N ARG A 32 -4.22 -9.71 -12.53
CA ARG A 32 -3.17 -8.69 -12.68
C ARG A 32 -2.27 -8.56 -11.45
N GLY A 33 -2.61 -9.19 -10.33
CA GLY A 33 -1.74 -9.27 -9.15
C GLY A 33 -0.31 -9.69 -9.50
N PRO A 34 -0.09 -10.78 -10.26
CA PRO A 34 1.24 -11.19 -10.72
C PRO A 34 2.02 -10.09 -11.45
N ILE A 35 1.36 -9.28 -12.27
CA ILE A 35 2.02 -8.18 -13.02
C ILE A 35 2.62 -7.15 -12.06
N TRP A 36 1.92 -6.83 -10.97
CA TRP A 36 2.42 -5.90 -9.97
C TRP A 36 3.62 -6.48 -9.21
N PHE A 37 3.55 -7.74 -8.79
CA PHE A 37 4.67 -8.39 -8.11
C PHE A 37 5.90 -8.53 -9.01
N ASP A 38 5.72 -8.90 -10.28
CA ASP A 38 6.81 -8.98 -11.27
C ASP A 38 7.46 -7.61 -11.52
N ALA A 39 6.65 -6.54 -11.56
CA ALA A 39 7.15 -5.18 -11.69
C ALA A 39 7.91 -4.73 -10.43
N LEU A 40 7.37 -5.02 -9.24
CA LEU A 40 7.99 -4.71 -7.97
C LEU A 40 9.32 -5.45 -7.81
N GLU A 41 9.40 -6.71 -8.22
CA GLU A 41 10.63 -7.49 -8.18
C GLU A 41 11.73 -6.84 -9.03
N VAL A 42 11.39 -6.35 -10.23
CA VAL A 42 12.33 -5.61 -11.09
C VAL A 42 12.81 -4.33 -10.41
N ILE A 43 11.91 -3.54 -9.83
CA ILE A 43 12.28 -2.33 -9.09
C ILE A 43 13.22 -2.66 -7.93
N ASN A 44 12.89 -3.70 -7.16
CA ASN A 44 13.67 -4.09 -5.98
C ASN A 44 15.08 -4.55 -6.34
N LYS A 45 15.22 -5.34 -7.41
CA LYS A 45 16.52 -5.84 -7.88
C LYS A 45 17.42 -4.73 -8.43
N ASN A 46 16.84 -3.64 -8.92
CA ASN A 46 17.55 -2.61 -9.66
C ASN A 46 17.45 -1.22 -8.99
N TRP A 47 17.20 -1.17 -7.68
CA TRP A 47 17.10 0.09 -6.95
C TRP A 47 18.37 0.94 -7.13
N GLY A 48 18.21 2.21 -7.48
CA GLY A 48 19.31 3.13 -7.79
C GLY A 48 19.80 3.07 -9.25
N ASN A 49 19.28 2.17 -10.08
CA ASN A 49 19.50 2.19 -11.52
C ASN A 49 18.20 2.61 -12.22
N ALA A 50 18.06 3.91 -12.51
CA ALA A 50 16.83 4.47 -13.07
C ALA A 50 16.39 3.84 -14.40
N SER A 51 17.34 3.46 -15.26
CA SER A 51 17.05 2.80 -16.54
C SER A 51 16.42 1.42 -16.35
N GLU A 52 16.95 0.63 -15.42
CA GLU A 52 16.39 -0.68 -15.10
C GLU A 52 15.10 -0.57 -14.27
N MET A 53 14.99 0.44 -13.40
CA MET A 53 13.74 0.75 -12.70
C MET A 53 12.62 1.15 -13.67
N GLU A 54 12.92 1.90 -14.73
CA GLU A 54 11.95 2.20 -15.80
C GLU A 54 11.34 0.93 -16.37
N ARG A 55 12.09 -0.18 -16.46
CA ARG A 55 11.53 -1.45 -16.95
C ARG A 55 10.44 -1.99 -16.03
N GLY A 56 10.58 -1.84 -14.72
CA GLY A 56 9.54 -2.18 -13.75
C GLY A 56 8.30 -1.29 -13.92
N VAL A 57 8.51 0.02 -14.07
CA VAL A 57 7.44 0.98 -14.40
C VAL A 57 6.73 0.59 -15.71
N SER A 58 7.50 0.26 -16.75
CA SER A 58 6.96 -0.13 -18.05
C SER A 58 6.11 -1.39 -17.97
N ARG A 59 6.53 -2.38 -17.17
CA ARG A 59 5.75 -3.61 -16.94
C ARG A 59 4.39 -3.29 -16.33
N ILE A 60 4.34 -2.49 -15.27
CA ILE A 60 3.06 -2.19 -14.61
C ILE A 60 2.13 -1.33 -15.49
N ILE A 61 2.68 -0.35 -16.22
CA ILE A 61 1.87 0.49 -17.11
C ILE A 61 1.36 -0.32 -18.30
N ARG A 62 2.20 -1.15 -18.94
CA ARG A 62 1.76 -2.01 -20.07
C ARG A 62 0.70 -3.01 -19.65
N GLY A 63 0.89 -3.65 -18.50
CA GLY A 63 -0.02 -4.69 -18.02
C GLY A 63 -1.32 -4.16 -17.40
N TRP A 64 -1.27 -2.98 -16.75
CA TRP A 64 -2.37 -2.50 -15.93
C TRP A 64 -2.96 -1.15 -16.36
N ASN A 65 -2.30 -0.43 -17.29
CA ASN A 65 -2.79 0.82 -17.87
C ASN A 65 -2.34 0.98 -19.34
N ARG A 66 -2.60 -0.04 -20.18
CA ARG A 66 -2.05 -0.17 -21.54
C ARG A 66 -2.24 1.05 -22.43
N PHE A 67 -3.32 1.80 -22.25
CA PHE A 67 -3.62 3.01 -23.04
C PHE A 67 -2.60 4.12 -22.84
N TYR A 68 -1.83 4.08 -21.74
CA TYR A 68 -0.78 5.02 -21.40
C TYR A 68 0.62 4.40 -21.54
N ALA A 69 0.77 3.21 -22.13
CA ALA A 69 2.06 2.53 -22.27
C ALA A 69 3.03 3.21 -23.26
N ARG A 70 2.57 4.15 -24.09
CA ARG A 70 3.40 5.00 -24.95
C ARG A 70 3.70 6.33 -24.24
N TYR A 71 4.73 6.33 -23.41
CA TYR A 71 5.30 7.53 -22.76
C TYR A 71 6.77 7.69 -23.14
N ASP A 72 7.38 8.84 -22.82
CA ASP A 72 8.82 9.06 -22.98
C ASP A 72 9.58 8.37 -21.85
N LYS A 73 10.31 7.30 -22.20
CA LYS A 73 11.10 6.54 -21.24
C LYS A 73 12.22 7.36 -20.62
N ASN A 74 12.87 8.21 -21.40
CA ASN A 74 13.98 9.02 -20.92
C ASN A 74 13.48 10.06 -19.92
N ALA A 75 12.28 10.61 -20.13
CA ALA A 75 11.64 11.48 -19.15
C ALA A 75 11.37 10.76 -17.82
N VAL A 76 10.92 9.50 -17.86
CA VAL A 76 10.69 8.69 -16.64
C VAL A 76 12.01 8.36 -15.95
N ILE A 77 13.05 7.98 -16.69
CA ILE A 77 14.41 7.74 -16.15
C ILE A 77 14.91 8.99 -15.42
N ALA A 78 14.83 10.16 -16.08
CA ALA A 78 15.23 11.43 -15.49
C ALA A 78 14.40 11.78 -14.24
N SER A 79 13.10 11.47 -14.23
CA SER A 79 12.25 11.61 -13.05
C SER A 79 12.69 10.70 -11.90
N ILE A 80 13.06 9.45 -12.18
CA ILE A 80 13.56 8.52 -11.16
C ILE A 80 14.89 9.05 -10.58
N ASP A 81 15.85 9.41 -11.44
CA ASP A 81 17.15 9.93 -11.01
C ASP A 81 17.02 11.18 -10.13
N ARG A 82 16.20 12.16 -10.55
CA ARG A 82 15.96 13.39 -9.77
C ARG A 82 15.38 13.12 -8.38
N ASN A 83 14.62 12.04 -8.22
CA ASN A 83 13.83 11.79 -7.02
C ASN A 83 14.31 10.58 -6.21
N ILE A 84 15.45 9.97 -6.54
CA ILE A 84 15.86 8.69 -5.95
C ILE A 84 16.02 8.77 -4.42
N ASP A 85 16.52 9.89 -3.89
CA ASP A 85 16.69 10.10 -2.45
C ASP A 85 15.33 10.22 -1.75
N SER A 86 14.44 11.03 -2.32
CA SER A 86 13.05 11.18 -1.87
C SER A 86 12.32 9.83 -1.86
N LEU A 87 12.43 9.05 -2.94
CA LEU A 87 11.84 7.73 -3.06
C LEU A 87 12.42 6.76 -2.02
N SER A 88 13.74 6.81 -1.79
CA SER A 88 14.43 5.96 -0.81
C SER A 88 13.97 6.28 0.62
N ASN A 89 13.77 7.56 0.95
CA ASN A 89 13.23 7.98 2.24
C ASN A 89 11.80 7.42 2.49
N LEU A 90 10.96 7.39 1.45
CA LEU A 90 9.59 6.87 1.57
C LEU A 90 9.54 5.33 1.58
N ARG A 91 10.47 4.67 0.90
CA ARG A 91 10.48 3.22 0.69
C ARG A 91 10.54 2.41 1.99
N ASP A 92 11.33 2.89 2.96
CA ASP A 92 11.54 2.20 4.24
C ASP A 92 10.47 2.54 5.29
N ARG A 93 9.47 3.35 4.91
CA ARG A 93 8.40 3.81 5.80
C ARG A 93 7.11 3.04 5.53
N GLY A 94 6.28 2.90 6.57
CA GLY A 94 4.88 2.50 6.41
C GLY A 94 3.96 3.71 6.39
N ILE A 95 2.80 3.57 5.73
CA ILE A 95 1.78 4.61 5.57
C ILE A 95 1.30 5.22 6.90
N GLU A 96 1.40 4.48 8.01
CA GLU A 96 1.12 4.97 9.36
C GLU A 96 2.01 6.16 9.77
N THR A 97 3.20 6.27 9.17
CA THR A 97 4.16 7.35 9.40
C THR A 97 3.94 8.57 8.50
N LEU A 98 2.91 8.57 7.65
CA LEU A 98 2.56 9.72 6.81
C LEU A 98 2.24 10.94 7.69
N THR A 99 2.81 12.09 7.37
CA THR A 99 2.64 13.36 8.09
C THR A 99 2.28 14.49 7.14
N THR A 100 1.84 15.62 7.69
CA THR A 100 1.56 16.82 6.90
C THR A 100 2.80 17.33 6.15
N LEU A 101 4.00 17.13 6.70
CA LEU A 101 5.28 17.50 6.07
C LEU A 101 5.54 16.71 4.78
N ASP A 102 4.97 15.51 4.64
CA ASP A 102 5.12 14.71 3.43
C ASP A 102 4.28 15.25 2.26
N SER A 103 3.31 16.13 2.51
CA SER A 103 2.36 16.60 1.48
C SER A 103 3.06 17.32 0.33
N GLU A 104 4.06 18.17 0.63
CA GLU A 104 4.82 18.91 -0.37
C GLU A 104 5.72 17.98 -1.19
N LEU A 105 6.39 17.04 -0.51
CA LEU A 105 7.21 16.01 -1.13
C LEU A 105 6.39 15.15 -2.09
N LEU A 106 5.25 14.64 -1.63
CA LEU A 106 4.36 13.80 -2.41
C LEU A 106 3.73 14.57 -3.58
N THR A 107 3.38 15.84 -3.40
CA THR A 107 2.90 16.70 -4.50
C THR A 107 3.96 16.85 -5.58
N THR A 108 5.22 17.08 -5.17
CA THR A 108 6.36 17.23 -6.08
C THR A 108 6.60 15.94 -6.85
N LEU A 109 6.71 14.80 -6.15
CA LEU A 109 6.86 13.47 -6.76
C LEU A 109 5.71 13.18 -7.73
N PHE A 110 4.48 13.40 -7.30
CA PHE A 110 3.30 13.10 -8.10
C PHE A 110 3.31 13.90 -9.40
N ASN A 111 3.55 15.21 -9.33
CA ASN A 111 3.54 16.08 -10.50
C ASN A 111 4.71 15.82 -11.45
N ASP A 112 5.89 15.46 -10.92
CA ASP A 112 7.02 15.08 -11.76
C ASP A 112 6.73 13.81 -12.57
N PHE A 113 6.23 12.76 -11.91
CA PHE A 113 5.81 11.54 -12.58
C PHE A 113 4.59 11.74 -13.48
N LEU A 114 3.67 12.65 -13.13
CA LEU A 114 2.51 12.99 -13.97
C LEU A 114 2.96 13.66 -15.28
N SER A 115 4.05 14.43 -15.24
CA SER A 115 4.65 15.05 -16.41
C SER A 115 5.39 14.01 -17.28
N SER A 116 6.18 13.12 -16.67
CA SER A 116 6.99 12.14 -17.42
C SER A 116 6.20 10.96 -17.97
N LEU A 117 5.11 10.54 -17.31
CA LEU A 117 4.24 9.44 -17.74
C LEU A 117 3.09 9.88 -18.67
N LYS A 118 3.11 11.13 -19.14
CA LYS A 118 2.11 11.58 -20.13
C LYS A 118 2.26 10.80 -21.43
N ARG A 119 1.13 10.59 -22.11
CA ARG A 119 1.10 9.83 -23.36
C ARG A 119 1.70 10.64 -24.51
N LEU A 120 2.54 10.02 -25.32
CA LEU A 120 3.27 10.70 -26.39
C LEU A 120 2.38 11.23 -27.53
N ASN A 121 1.26 10.57 -27.82
CA ASN A 121 0.44 10.93 -28.98
C ASN A 121 -0.40 12.20 -28.76
N ASP A 122 -0.81 12.48 -27.53
CA ASP A 122 -1.74 13.58 -27.23
C ASP A 122 -1.44 14.29 -25.91
N ASN A 123 -0.28 14.01 -25.29
CA ASN A 123 0.14 14.56 -23.99
C ASN A 123 -0.85 14.30 -22.85
N ARG A 124 -1.81 13.37 -22.99
CA ARG A 124 -2.74 13.07 -21.90
C ARG A 124 -2.00 12.51 -20.70
N LYS A 125 -2.32 13.05 -19.54
CA LYS A 125 -1.78 12.64 -18.25
C LYS A 125 -2.61 11.49 -17.68
N SER A 126 -1.99 10.66 -16.84
CA SER A 126 -2.70 9.59 -16.13
C SER A 126 -2.30 9.57 -14.65
N PRO A 127 -3.12 10.15 -13.77
CA PRO A 127 -2.97 10.00 -12.33
C PRO A 127 -2.90 8.54 -11.87
N VAL A 128 -3.63 7.64 -12.55
CA VAL A 128 -3.58 6.19 -12.29
C VAL A 128 -2.19 5.62 -12.59
N SER A 129 -1.56 6.00 -13.70
CA SER A 129 -0.18 5.57 -14.00
C SER A 129 0.79 6.02 -12.92
N VAL A 130 0.65 7.27 -12.45
CA VAL A 130 1.50 7.84 -11.39
C VAL A 130 1.35 7.05 -10.10
N ALA A 131 0.13 6.87 -9.61
CA ALA A 131 -0.09 6.16 -8.35
C ALA A 131 0.39 4.71 -8.39
N LYS A 132 0.13 3.99 -9.49
CA LYS A 132 0.66 2.64 -9.69
C LYS A 132 2.20 2.62 -9.69
N THR A 133 2.83 3.60 -10.32
CA THR A 133 4.28 3.73 -10.36
C THR A 133 4.87 4.02 -8.98
N LEU A 134 4.32 5.01 -8.26
CA LEU A 134 4.71 5.37 -6.90
C LEU A 134 4.55 4.19 -5.93
N SER A 135 3.49 3.39 -6.07
CA SER A 135 3.27 2.19 -5.25
C SER A 135 4.37 1.12 -5.42
N LEU A 136 5.03 1.06 -6.58
CA LEU A 136 6.16 0.14 -6.76
C LEU A 136 7.41 0.62 -6.00
N PHE A 137 7.60 1.94 -5.89
CA PHE A 137 8.77 2.50 -5.25
C PHE A 137 8.72 2.41 -3.73
N ALA A 138 7.53 2.61 -3.15
CA ALA A 138 7.32 2.55 -1.71
C ALA A 138 6.00 1.84 -1.35
N PRO A 139 5.90 0.50 -1.55
CA PRO A 139 4.64 -0.24 -1.45
C PRO A 139 3.99 -0.23 -0.06
N ALA A 140 4.78 -0.06 1.00
CA ALA A 140 4.27 0.05 2.36
C ALA A 140 3.76 1.46 2.71
N PHE A 141 4.17 2.48 1.95
CA PHE A 141 3.87 3.90 2.19
C PHE A 141 2.90 4.49 1.18
N LEU A 142 2.97 4.10 -0.10
CA LEU A 142 2.22 4.69 -1.21
C LEU A 142 1.18 3.68 -1.73
N PRO A 143 -0.10 3.82 -1.36
CA PRO A 143 -1.12 2.85 -1.73
C PRO A 143 -1.43 2.91 -3.23
N ILE A 144 -1.78 1.75 -3.79
CA ILE A 144 -2.27 1.67 -5.17
C ILE A 144 -3.60 2.40 -5.29
N TRP A 145 -3.76 3.12 -6.38
CA TRP A 145 -4.94 3.92 -6.66
C TRP A 145 -5.33 3.83 -8.14
N ASP A 146 -6.62 3.64 -8.39
CA ASP A 146 -7.22 3.69 -9.72
C ASP A 146 -8.57 4.42 -9.65
N SER A 147 -9.27 4.55 -10.78
CA SER A 147 -10.53 5.27 -10.84
C SER A 147 -11.62 4.64 -9.96
N ASN A 148 -11.67 3.31 -9.85
CA ASN A 148 -12.69 2.64 -9.03
C ASN A 148 -12.42 2.81 -7.55
N ILE A 149 -11.15 2.73 -7.14
CA ILE A 149 -10.71 3.05 -5.78
C ILE A 149 -10.99 4.53 -5.48
N ALA A 150 -10.67 5.44 -6.40
CA ALA A 150 -10.93 6.87 -6.26
C ALA A 150 -12.42 7.14 -6.00
N TRP A 151 -13.31 6.51 -6.77
CA TRP A 151 -14.76 6.62 -6.56
C TRP A 151 -15.19 6.11 -5.18
N LYS A 152 -14.79 4.90 -4.80
CA LYS A 152 -15.18 4.27 -3.52
C LYS A 152 -14.71 5.06 -2.30
N TYR A 153 -13.53 5.66 -2.38
CA TYR A 153 -12.96 6.45 -1.30
C TYR A 153 -13.31 7.94 -1.40
N ASN A 154 -14.27 8.35 -2.24
CA ASN A 154 -14.64 9.75 -2.43
C ASN A 154 -13.42 10.67 -2.67
N CYS A 155 -12.48 10.14 -3.46
CA CYS A 155 -11.26 10.77 -3.92
C CYS A 155 -11.24 10.83 -5.45
N PHE A 156 -12.41 10.92 -6.10
CA PHE A 156 -12.48 11.15 -7.54
C PHE A 156 -11.78 12.48 -7.90
N TYR A 157 -11.12 12.49 -9.05
CA TYR A 157 -10.30 13.61 -9.51
C TYR A 157 -10.73 14.04 -10.90
N ILE A 158 -10.47 15.32 -11.18
CA ILE A 158 -10.58 15.92 -12.50
C ILE A 158 -9.17 16.39 -12.92
N ASP A 159 -9.05 16.93 -14.12
CA ASP A 159 -7.77 17.47 -14.56
C ASP A 159 -7.34 18.63 -13.65
N GLY A 160 -6.12 18.55 -13.11
CA GLY A 160 -5.50 19.59 -12.28
C GLY A 160 -5.44 19.31 -10.77
N ASP A 161 -6.38 18.54 -10.21
CA ASP A 161 -6.47 18.31 -8.75
C ASP A 161 -6.02 16.90 -8.30
N SER A 162 -5.62 16.05 -9.24
CA SER A 162 -5.34 14.63 -8.99
C SER A 162 -4.32 14.34 -7.87
N HIS A 163 -3.29 15.17 -7.70
CA HIS A 163 -2.32 15.04 -6.60
C HIS A 163 -2.99 15.27 -5.22
N ILE A 164 -3.89 16.25 -5.12
CA ILE A 164 -4.67 16.54 -3.90
C ILE A 164 -5.56 15.35 -3.56
N LYS A 165 -6.22 14.77 -4.56
CA LYS A 165 -7.10 13.62 -4.39
C LYS A 165 -6.34 12.35 -3.99
N TYR A 166 -5.17 12.14 -4.58
CA TYR A 166 -4.28 11.05 -4.18
C TYR A 166 -3.78 11.22 -2.75
N LEU A 167 -3.37 12.43 -2.34
CA LEU A 167 -2.99 12.72 -0.96
C LEU A 167 -4.13 12.46 0.04
N LYS A 168 -5.35 12.93 -0.28
CA LYS A 168 -6.55 12.64 0.52
C LYS A 168 -6.76 11.12 0.64
N PHE A 169 -6.55 10.38 -0.45
CA PHE A 169 -6.63 8.92 -0.43
C PHE A 169 -5.57 8.29 0.48
N CYS A 170 -4.30 8.73 0.43
CA CYS A 170 -3.24 8.25 1.33
C CYS A 170 -3.61 8.45 2.81
N GLU A 171 -4.14 9.62 3.19
CA GLU A 171 -4.60 9.87 4.56
C GLU A 171 -5.76 8.95 4.98
N LYS A 172 -6.70 8.66 4.06
CA LYS A 172 -7.77 7.69 4.33
C LYS A 172 -7.24 6.27 4.53
N ILE A 173 -6.24 5.86 3.78
CA ILE A 173 -5.61 4.54 3.94
C ILE A 173 -4.81 4.47 5.25
N LYS A 174 -4.07 5.52 5.61
CA LYS A 174 -3.42 5.65 6.92
C LYS A 174 -4.44 5.46 8.06
N TYR A 175 -5.56 6.16 7.98
CA TYR A 175 -6.63 6.06 8.96
C TYR A 175 -7.20 4.65 9.03
N SER A 176 -7.57 4.07 7.88
CA SER A 176 -8.09 2.70 7.78
C SER A 176 -7.14 1.69 8.41
N ARG A 177 -5.83 1.80 8.13
CA ARG A 177 -4.81 0.90 8.68
C ARG A 177 -4.76 0.96 10.21
N LYS A 178 -4.85 2.15 10.78
CA LYS A 178 -4.90 2.33 12.24
C LYS A 178 -6.12 1.64 12.86
N GLU A 179 -7.29 1.79 12.25
CA GLU A 179 -8.52 1.14 12.71
C GLU A 179 -8.45 -0.39 12.60
N PHE A 180 -7.90 -0.91 11.49
CA PHE A 180 -7.66 -2.34 11.35
C PHE A 180 -6.72 -2.86 12.44
N GLU A 181 -5.59 -2.20 12.70
CA GLU A 181 -4.68 -2.63 13.77
C GLU A 181 -5.37 -2.66 15.15
N ASN A 182 -6.24 -1.70 15.43
CA ASN A 182 -7.01 -1.68 16.68
C ASN A 182 -7.99 -2.85 16.77
N LEU A 183 -8.69 -3.17 15.67
CA LEU A 183 -9.61 -4.32 15.59
C LEU A 183 -8.89 -5.65 15.86
N PHE A 184 -7.73 -5.86 15.23
CA PHE A 184 -6.96 -7.10 15.41
C PHE A 184 -6.28 -7.19 16.77
N ARG A 185 -5.75 -6.09 17.33
CA ARG A 185 -5.16 -6.09 18.69
C ARG A 185 -6.20 -6.43 19.76
N THR A 186 -7.41 -5.90 19.65
CA THR A 186 -8.49 -6.14 20.62
C THR A 186 -8.96 -7.60 20.57
N ALA A 187 -9.06 -8.18 19.37
CA ALA A 187 -9.43 -9.59 19.20
C ALA A 187 -8.43 -10.56 19.85
N THR A 188 -7.13 -10.25 19.79
CA THR A 188 -6.08 -11.07 20.44
C THR A 188 -6.17 -11.01 21.97
N ILE A 189 -6.48 -9.84 22.55
CA ILE A 189 -6.63 -9.70 24.02
C ILE A 189 -7.88 -10.45 24.51
N VAL A 190 -8.99 -10.42 23.77
CA VAL A 190 -10.22 -11.15 24.14
C VAL A 190 -10.04 -12.67 24.02
N HIS A 191 -9.31 -13.15 23.00
CA HIS A 191 -8.97 -14.57 22.89
C HIS A 191 -8.05 -15.03 24.01
N PHE A 192 -7.01 -14.25 24.35
CA PHE A 192 -6.11 -14.56 25.46
C PHE A 192 -6.83 -14.56 26.83
N SER A 193 -7.81 -13.67 27.03
CA SER A 193 -8.61 -13.61 28.27
C SER A 193 -9.65 -14.76 28.38
N ARG A 194 -10.11 -15.29 27.24
CA ARG A 194 -10.97 -16.49 27.20
C ARG A 194 -10.20 -17.79 27.40
N GLU A 195 -8.93 -17.84 27.02
CA GLU A 195 -8.07 -19.01 27.27
C GLU A 195 -7.52 -19.03 28.70
N SER A 196 -7.27 -17.86 29.31
CA SER A 196 -6.83 -17.75 30.71
C SER A 196 -7.94 -18.06 31.72
N THR A 197 -9.21 -17.94 31.35
CA THR A 197 -10.34 -18.37 32.20
C THR A 197 -10.63 -19.88 32.14
N ASN A 198 -10.02 -20.61 31.19
CA ASN A 198 -10.14 -22.07 31.06
C ASN A 198 -8.89 -22.85 31.48
N THR A 199 -7.82 -22.17 31.92
CA THR A 199 -6.57 -22.85 32.30
C THR A 199 -6.22 -22.53 33.75
N THR A 200 -6.98 -23.10 34.68
CA THR A 200 -6.43 -23.50 35.99
C THR A 200 -6.16 -24.99 35.91
N ILE A 201 -4.90 -25.36 35.71
CA ILE A 201 -4.18 -26.49 36.34
C ILE A 201 -2.83 -26.68 35.61
N GLN A 202 -1.79 -26.75 36.43
CA GLN A 202 -0.42 -27.20 36.20
C GLN A 202 0.63 -26.22 35.65
N SER A 203 1.84 -26.48 36.12
CA SER A 203 2.82 -25.54 36.65
C SER A 203 4.21 -25.77 36.05
N THR A 204 5.05 -24.72 36.09
CA THR A 204 6.54 -24.73 36.18
C THR A 204 7.30 -25.41 35.01
N GLN A 205 8.26 -24.79 34.30
CA GLN A 205 9.60 -24.39 34.74
C GLN A 205 10.33 -23.56 33.65
N SER A 206 11.49 -23.01 34.02
CA SER A 206 12.23 -21.88 33.46
C SER A 206 13.36 -22.23 32.46
N THR A 207 14.14 -21.18 32.13
CA THR A 207 15.37 -21.07 31.29
C THR A 207 15.08 -20.60 29.86
N GLY A 208 15.65 -19.53 29.30
CA GLY A 208 16.76 -18.65 29.68
C GLY A 208 17.72 -18.56 28.48
N PHE A 209 17.63 -17.52 27.63
CA PHE A 209 18.67 -17.24 26.63
C PHE A 209 18.80 -15.74 26.30
N LYS A 210 20.04 -15.25 26.42
CA LYS A 210 20.52 -13.92 26.03
C LYS A 210 20.86 -13.89 24.53
N GLY A 211 20.85 -12.69 23.93
CA GLY A 211 21.69 -12.38 22.76
C GLY A 211 21.06 -11.47 21.73
N ALA A 212 21.46 -10.20 21.73
CA ALA A 212 21.05 -9.19 20.77
C ALA A 212 21.76 -9.35 19.41
N THR A 213 21.04 -9.07 18.32
CA THR A 213 21.46 -8.31 17.12
C THR A 213 20.33 -8.42 16.08
N GLY A 214 19.90 -7.30 15.50
CA GLY A 214 18.97 -7.32 14.36
C GLY A 214 17.70 -6.47 14.49
N LYS A 215 17.84 -5.19 14.87
CA LYS A 215 16.69 -4.27 14.93
C LYS A 215 16.06 -4.03 13.54
N LYS A 216 16.85 -4.01 12.46
CA LYS A 216 16.36 -3.77 11.08
C LYS A 216 15.77 -5.00 10.36
N LYS A 217 16.08 -6.22 10.81
CA LYS A 217 15.50 -7.46 10.25
C LYS A 217 14.20 -7.85 10.99
N ARG A 218 14.08 -7.44 12.26
CA ARG A 218 12.88 -7.67 13.10
C ARG A 218 11.65 -6.94 12.59
N ASP A 219 11.77 -5.68 12.16
CA ASP A 219 10.56 -4.89 11.84
C ASP A 219 9.87 -5.34 10.54
N ARG A 220 10.65 -5.86 9.57
CA ARG A 220 10.10 -6.48 8.34
C ARG A 220 9.49 -7.88 8.61
N LEU A 221 10.17 -8.69 9.43
CA LEU A 221 9.65 -9.98 9.85
C LEU A 221 8.37 -9.83 10.69
N LEU A 222 8.27 -8.79 11.53
CA LEU A 222 7.08 -8.50 12.34
C LEU A 222 5.87 -8.06 11.51
N PHE A 223 6.07 -7.39 10.37
CA PHE A 223 4.98 -7.02 9.48
C PHE A 223 4.47 -8.22 8.67
N GLU A 224 5.39 -9.03 8.13
CA GLU A 224 5.05 -10.27 7.42
C GLU A 224 4.46 -11.33 8.40
N GLU A 225 4.94 -11.41 9.65
CA GLU A 225 4.33 -12.22 10.72
C GLU A 225 2.95 -11.73 11.09
N ARG A 226 2.72 -10.42 11.23
CA ARG A 226 1.40 -9.89 11.60
C ARG A 226 0.36 -10.02 10.49
N ILE A 227 0.78 -9.92 9.23
CA ILE A 227 -0.06 -10.29 8.09
C ILE A 227 -0.31 -11.80 8.12
N ALA A 228 0.72 -12.63 8.34
CA ALA A 228 0.54 -14.08 8.46
C ALA A 228 -0.33 -14.49 9.67
N GLU A 229 -0.33 -13.73 10.77
CA GLU A 229 -1.18 -13.93 11.95
C GLU A 229 -2.63 -13.51 11.66
N GLY A 230 -2.83 -12.36 11.02
CA GLY A 230 -4.15 -11.96 10.51
C GLY A 230 -4.71 -12.96 9.50
N MET A 231 -3.84 -13.55 8.67
CA MET A 231 -4.19 -14.59 7.70
C MET A 231 -4.40 -15.96 8.34
N LYS A 232 -3.64 -16.34 9.36
CA LYS A 232 -3.91 -17.53 10.21
C LYS A 232 -5.24 -17.39 10.93
N ALA A 233 -5.57 -16.20 11.40
CA ALA A 233 -6.86 -15.90 12.00
C ALA A 233 -8.01 -15.97 10.96
N CYS A 234 -7.73 -15.86 9.65
CA CYS A 234 -8.66 -16.15 8.54
C CYS A 234 -8.39 -17.53 7.86
N GLY A 235 -7.59 -18.43 8.46
CA GLY A 235 -7.35 -19.79 7.98
C GLY A 235 -6.43 -19.98 6.77
N LYS A 236 -5.50 -19.04 6.47
CA LYS A 236 -4.68 -19.04 5.23
C LYS A 236 -3.19 -18.84 5.46
N THR A 237 -2.36 -19.29 4.50
CA THR A 237 -0.90 -19.50 4.67
C THR A 237 0.03 -18.64 3.80
N SER A 238 -0.45 -17.65 3.01
CA SER A 238 0.45 -16.85 2.14
C SER A 238 0.19 -15.33 2.17
N PRO A 239 1.14 -14.49 2.62
CA PRO A 239 0.97 -13.04 2.69
C PRO A 239 0.96 -12.36 1.31
N SER A 240 0.10 -11.37 1.13
CA SER A 240 0.21 -10.33 0.10
C SER A 240 -0.26 -9.02 0.72
N PRO A 241 0.55 -7.94 0.64
CA PRO A 241 0.11 -6.64 1.11
C PRO A 241 -0.77 -5.98 0.04
N ILE A 242 -1.63 -5.09 0.51
CA ILE A 242 -2.40 -4.05 -0.20
C ILE A 242 -3.92 -4.32 -0.24
N PHE A 243 -4.62 -3.37 0.35
CA PHE A 243 -6.07 -3.17 0.32
C PHE A 243 -6.57 -3.05 -1.12
N PHE A 244 -7.36 -4.01 -1.58
CA PHE A 244 -8.12 -3.87 -2.82
C PHE A 244 -9.59 -4.14 -2.55
N VAL A 245 -10.43 -3.14 -2.88
CA VAL A 245 -11.87 -3.32 -2.93
C VAL A 245 -12.21 -3.71 -4.37
N ASP A 246 -12.69 -4.94 -4.59
CA ASP A 246 -13.08 -5.53 -5.88
C ASP A 246 -13.71 -4.49 -6.83
N SER A 247 -13.01 -4.17 -7.91
CA SER A 247 -13.58 -3.38 -9.00
C SER A 247 -14.34 -4.31 -9.92
N GLY A 248 -15.55 -4.66 -9.50
CA GLY A 248 -16.45 -5.49 -10.29
C GLY A 248 -16.53 -4.99 -11.73
N CYS A 249 -15.98 -5.77 -12.65
CA CYS A 249 -16.31 -5.66 -14.06
C CYS A 249 -17.79 -6.05 -14.22
N LYS A 250 -18.61 -5.11 -14.64
CA LYS A 250 -19.78 -5.42 -15.47
C LYS A 250 -19.36 -5.29 -16.92
#